data_AF-A0A2N0QRA7-F1
#
_entry.id   AF-A0A2N0QRA7-F1
#
_cell.length_a   1.000
_cell.length_b   1.000
_cell.length_c   1.000
_cell.angle_alpha   90.00
_cell.angle_beta   90.00
_cell.angle_gamma   90.00
#
_symmetry.space_group_name_H-M   'P 1'
#
loop_
_entity.id
_entity.type
_entity.pdbx_description
1 polymer ?
#
loop_
_entity_poly.entity_id
_entity_poly.type
_entity_poly.pdbx_seq_one_letter_code
_entity_poly.pdbx_strand_id
1 'polypeptide(L)'
;WQSTSDSFLFSFTKKEEINSAYITRVNLDSQVYAVCYGSNYGPAFGSGWDLIIDRNNIIKTCGRGTYLDVYNIINSGHNHILEDYEVYQVVKK
;
A
#
# COMPACT_ATOMS: atom_id res chain seq x y z
N TRP A 1 9.88 -5.41 -8.99
CA TRP A 1 8.76 -4.55 -9.38
C TRP A 1 7.85 -5.29 -10.34
N GLN A 2 6.56 -5.08 -10.21
CA GLN A 2 5.52 -5.64 -11.06
C GLN A 2 4.60 -4.51 -11.49
N SER A 3 4.33 -4.49 -12.80
CA SER A 3 3.50 -3.46 -13.42
C SER A 3 2.02 -3.80 -13.31
N THR A 4 1.20 -2.81 -12.95
CA THR A 4 -0.26 -2.89 -13.01
C THR A 4 -0.87 -1.50 -12.89
N SER A 5 -1.93 -1.22 -13.65
CA SER A 5 -2.78 -0.03 -13.51
C SER A 5 -3.94 -0.22 -12.53
N ASP A 6 -4.25 -1.48 -12.20
CA ASP A 6 -5.50 -1.84 -11.53
C ASP A 6 -5.37 -1.86 -10.01
N SER A 7 -4.13 -1.83 -9.51
CA SER A 7 -3.85 -1.83 -8.08
C SER A 7 -4.29 -0.53 -7.41
N PHE A 8 -4.70 -0.65 -6.16
CA PHE A 8 -5.11 0.45 -5.30
C PHE A 8 -4.72 0.14 -3.85
N LEU A 9 -4.50 1.19 -3.07
CA LEU A 9 -4.39 1.13 -1.62
C LEU A 9 -5.61 1.78 -1.00
N PHE A 10 -6.07 1.27 0.13
CA PHE A 10 -7.21 1.83 0.84
C PHE A 10 -7.03 1.72 2.36
N SER A 11 -7.72 2.60 3.10
CA SER A 11 -7.83 2.52 4.55
C SER A 11 -9.25 2.86 5.00
N PHE A 12 -9.68 2.24 6.09
CA PHE A 12 -10.88 2.64 6.80
C PHE A 12 -10.51 3.67 7.87
N THR A 13 -11.11 4.86 7.82
CA THR A 13 -10.94 5.88 8.86
C THR A 13 -11.86 5.61 10.06
N LYS A 14 -13.03 5.02 9.79
CA LYS A 14 -13.97 4.52 10.79
C LYS A 14 -14.52 3.18 10.34
N LYS A 15 -14.63 2.24 11.28
CA LYS A 15 -15.05 0.85 11.02
C LYS A 15 -16.44 0.74 10.38
N GLU A 16 -17.33 1.68 10.64
CA GLU A 16 -18.76 1.60 10.30
C GLU A 16 -19.15 2.46 9.09
N GLU A 17 -18.26 3.31 8.58
CA GLU A 17 -18.57 4.31 7.54
C GLU A 17 -17.75 4.07 6.27
N ILE A 18 -18.20 3.17 5.38
CA ILE A 18 -17.47 2.87 4.13
C ILE A 18 -17.21 4.10 3.24
N ASN A 19 -18.13 5.08 3.28
CA ASN A 19 -18.02 6.32 2.52
C ASN A 19 -16.89 7.25 3.03
N SER A 20 -16.33 6.96 4.20
CA SER A 20 -15.19 7.69 4.77
C SER A 20 -13.84 7.01 4.49
N ALA A 21 -13.84 5.89 3.76
CA ALA A 21 -12.61 5.21 3.38
C ALA A 21 -11.81 6.05 2.40
N TYR A 22 -10.49 6.07 2.59
CA TYR A 22 -9.59 6.63 1.61
C TYR A 22 -9.18 5.55 0.61
N ILE A 23 -9.07 5.93 -0.66
CA ILE A 23 -8.55 5.10 -1.72
C ILE A 23 -7.56 5.91 -2.54
N THR A 24 -6.44 5.29 -2.89
CA THR A 24 -5.48 5.85 -3.84
C THR A 24 -5.15 4.79 -4.88
N ARG A 25 -5.02 5.22 -6.13
CA ARG A 25 -4.76 4.33 -7.28
C ARG A 25 -3.37 4.59 -7.81
N VAL A 26 -2.86 3.61 -8.55
CA VAL A 26 -1.59 3.73 -9.26
C VAL A 26 -1.62 4.93 -10.22
N ASN A 27 -0.60 5.78 -10.13
CA ASN A 27 -0.28 6.75 -11.16
C ASN A 27 0.21 6.01 -12.42
N LEU A 28 -0.45 6.26 -13.55
CA LEU A 28 -0.15 5.62 -14.83
C LEU A 28 1.30 5.85 -15.29
N ASP A 29 1.91 6.99 -14.93
CA ASP A 29 3.29 7.33 -15.30
C ASP A 29 4.32 6.45 -14.56
N SER A 30 3.95 5.87 -13.42
CA SER A 30 4.84 5.03 -12.60
C SER A 30 4.26 3.63 -12.34
N GLN A 31 3.29 3.21 -13.15
CA GLN A 31 2.61 1.91 -13.01
C GLN A 31 3.53 0.69 -13.11
N VAL A 32 4.71 0.83 -13.72
CA VAL A 32 5.72 -0.23 -13.81
C VAL A 32 6.33 -0.59 -12.45
N TYR A 33 6.13 0.28 -11.45
CA TYR A 33 6.62 0.14 -10.08
C TYR A 33 5.48 -0.03 -9.05
N ALA A 34 4.30 -0.48 -9.47
CA ALA A 34 3.13 -0.57 -8.60
C ALA A 34 3.34 -1.53 -7.42
N VAL A 35 3.90 -2.72 -7.65
CA VAL A 35 4.09 -3.74 -6.61
C VAL A 35 5.53 -4.24 -6.59
N CYS A 36 6.08 -4.51 -5.41
CA CYS A 36 7.39 -5.11 -5.21
C CYS A 36 7.34 -6.21 -4.16
N TYR A 37 8.00 -7.32 -4.45
CA TYR A 37 8.23 -8.44 -3.55
C TYR A 37 9.74 -8.70 -3.54
N GLY A 38 10.45 -7.97 -2.69
CA GLY A 38 11.90 -8.13 -2.54
C GLY A 38 12.22 -9.24 -1.53
N SER A 39 13.40 -9.85 -1.64
CA SER A 39 13.90 -10.72 -0.55
C SER A 39 14.37 -9.93 0.67
N ASN A 40 14.75 -8.66 0.48
CA ASN A 40 15.30 -7.81 1.54
C ASN A 40 14.24 -6.96 2.28
N TYR A 41 13.05 -6.83 1.69
CA TYR A 41 11.95 -5.96 2.10
C TYR A 41 10.64 -6.71 1.85
N GLY A 42 9.65 -6.61 2.74
CA GLY A 42 8.37 -7.34 2.60
C GLY A 42 7.56 -6.88 1.38
N PRO A 43 6.26 -7.21 1.28
CA PRO A 43 5.44 -6.62 0.24
C PRO A 43 5.53 -5.09 0.33
N ALA A 44 5.87 -4.47 -0.80
CA ALA A 44 5.98 -3.04 -0.95
C ALA A 44 5.20 -2.57 -2.17
N PHE A 45 4.68 -1.36 -2.08
CA PHE A 45 3.79 -0.77 -3.06
C PHE A 45 4.34 0.60 -3.46
N GLY A 46 4.50 0.82 -4.77
CA GLY A 46 4.92 2.08 -5.37
C GLY A 46 6.42 2.37 -5.34
N SER A 47 6.89 3.13 -6.33
CA SER A 47 8.32 3.42 -6.59
C SER A 47 9.04 4.18 -5.47
N GLY A 48 8.30 4.90 -4.62
CA GLY A 48 8.83 5.66 -3.49
C GLY A 48 8.89 4.87 -2.19
N TRP A 49 8.65 3.55 -2.22
CA TRP A 49 8.29 2.77 -1.04
C TRP A 49 7.08 3.40 -0.35
N ASP A 50 6.05 3.60 -1.16
CA ASP A 50 4.87 4.39 -0.80
C ASP A 50 4.16 3.75 0.39
N LEU A 51 4.02 2.42 0.35
CA LEU A 51 3.65 1.60 1.49
C LEU A 51 4.56 0.37 1.52
N ILE A 52 5.21 0.12 2.64
CA ILE A 52 6.07 -1.04 2.84
C ILE A 52 5.74 -1.72 4.16
N ILE A 53 5.68 -3.05 4.11
CA ILE A 53 5.84 -3.89 5.30
C ILE A 53 7.32 -4.23 5.43
N ASP A 54 7.98 -3.58 6.38
CA ASP A 54 9.39 -3.76 6.69
C ASP A 54 9.59 -4.91 7.70
N ARG A 55 10.85 -5.25 7.94
CA ARG A 55 11.25 -6.22 8.97
C ARG A 55 10.69 -5.82 10.33
N ASN A 56 10.49 -6.80 11.20
CA ASN A 56 9.95 -6.64 12.55
C ASN A 56 8.49 -6.15 12.58
N ASN A 57 7.69 -6.50 11.57
CA ASN A 57 6.28 -6.16 11.50
C ASN A 57 6.04 -4.64 11.56
N ILE A 58 6.86 -3.86 10.87
CA ILE A 58 6.69 -2.41 10.78
C ILE A 58 6.02 -2.08 9.46
N ILE A 59 4.91 -1.34 9.49
CA ILE A 59 4.32 -0.71 8.32
C ILE A 59 4.61 0.79 8.32
N LYS A 60 5.06 1.31 7.18
CA LYS A 60 5.44 2.72 7.03
C LYS A 60 5.39 3.16 5.57
N THR A 61 5.57 4.47 5.38
CA THR A 61 5.76 5.11 4.07
C THR A 61 7.13 5.78 4.02
N CYS A 62 7.84 5.73 2.90
CA CYS A 62 9.07 6.53 2.71
C CYS A 62 8.93 7.61 1.64
N GLY A 63 7.91 7.51 0.78
CA GLY A 63 7.68 8.41 -0.34
C GLY A 63 6.27 8.29 -0.91
N ARG A 64 6.05 8.87 -2.09
CA ARG A 64 4.77 8.83 -2.81
C ARG A 64 4.96 8.89 -4.32
N GLY A 65 5.62 7.89 -4.89
CA GLY A 65 6.00 7.85 -6.31
C GLY A 65 4.94 7.27 -7.25
N THR A 66 4.11 6.34 -6.75
CA THR A 66 3.08 5.65 -7.52
C THR A 66 1.68 5.86 -6.95
N TYR A 67 1.54 5.81 -5.64
CA TYR A 67 0.31 6.09 -4.92
C TYR A 67 0.45 7.49 -4.28
N LEU A 68 0.11 8.53 -5.06
CA LEU A 68 0.40 9.93 -4.68
C LEU A 68 -0.29 10.36 -3.38
N ASP A 69 -1.42 9.75 -3.05
CA ASP A 69 -2.25 10.06 -1.88
C ASP A 69 -2.07 9.04 -0.74
N VAL A 70 -0.97 8.25 -0.74
CA VAL A 70 -0.70 7.25 0.30
C VAL A 70 -0.68 7.84 1.72
N TYR A 71 -0.37 9.12 1.86
CA TYR A 71 -0.37 9.79 3.17
C TYR A 71 -1.77 10.01 3.76
N ASN A 72 -2.83 9.87 2.96
CA ASN A 72 -4.20 9.79 3.46
C ASN A 72 -4.56 8.37 3.93
N ILE A 73 -3.80 7.35 3.50
CA ILE A 73 -3.97 5.96 3.92
C ILE A 73 -3.30 5.72 5.27
N ILE A 74 -2.07 6.22 5.43
CA ILE A 74 -1.24 6.03 6.62
C ILE A 74 -0.32 7.26 6.79
N ASN A 75 -0.08 7.67 8.04
CA ASN A 75 0.68 8.89 8.31
C ASN A 75 2.14 8.78 7.87
N SER A 76 2.63 9.79 7.16
CA SER A 76 4.03 9.83 6.74
C SER A 76 4.98 10.05 7.92
N GLY A 77 6.20 9.51 7.80
CA GLY A 77 7.26 9.68 8.81
C GLY A 77 7.04 8.92 10.13
N HIS A 78 5.99 8.09 10.22
CA HIS A 78 5.69 7.28 11.39
C HIS A 78 5.82 5.80 11.08
N ASN A 79 6.36 5.06 12.04
CA ASN A 79 6.34 3.60 12.03
C ASN A 79 5.09 3.13 12.76
N HIS A 80 4.39 2.18 12.15
CA HIS A 80 3.24 1.53 12.76
C HIS A 80 3.56 0.05 12.95
N ILE A 81 3.05 -0.55 14.03
CA ILE A 81 3.22 -1.97 14.30
C ILE A 81 2.09 -2.72 13.58
N LEU A 82 2.47 -3.70 12.77
CA LEU A 82 1.57 -4.62 12.10
C LEU A 82 1.19 -5.73 13.08
N GLU A 83 -0.10 -5.77 13.45
CA GLU A 83 -0.63 -6.78 14.38
C GLU A 83 -0.97 -8.08 13.66
N ASP A 84 -1.59 -7.99 12.48
CA ASP A 84 -2.03 -9.14 11.69
C ASP A 84 -1.92 -8.85 10.18
N TYR A 85 -1.75 -9.89 9.37
CA TYR A 85 -1.60 -9.80 7.92
C TYR A 85 -2.31 -10.96 7.21
N GLU A 86 -3.38 -10.62 6.50
CA GLU A 86 -4.22 -11.57 5.78
C GLU A 86 -4.15 -11.33 4.27
N VAL A 87 -4.10 -12.42 3.49
CA VAL A 87 -4.11 -12.37 2.02
C VAL A 87 -5.32 -13.14 1.50
N TYR A 88 -6.16 -12.45 0.75
CA TYR A 88 -7.38 -13.01 0.18
C TYR A 88 -7.26 -13.11 -1.35
N GLN A 89 -7.58 -14.29 -1.90
CA GLN A 89 -7.67 -14.50 -3.35
C GLN A 89 -9.14 -14.65 -3.76
N VAL A 90 -9.59 -13.79 -4.68
CA VAL A 90 -10.92 -13.92 -5.28
C VAL A 90 -10.85 -14.92 -6.42
N VAL A 91 -11.56 -16.05 -6.29
CA VAL A 91 -11.73 -17.05 -7.35
C VAL A 91 -13.12 -16.91 -7.97
N LYS A 92 -13.21 -16.93 -9.30
CA LYS A 92 -14.52 -17.04 -9.96
C LYS A 92 -15.11 -18.41 -9.60
N LYS A 93 -16.41 -18.43 -9.30
CA LYS A 93 -17.18 -19.67 -9.15
C LYS A 93 -17.46 -20.28 -10.52
#